data_AF-A0A7X8NUI4-F1
#
_entry.id   AF-A0A7X8NUI4-F1
#
_cell.length_a   1.000
_cell.length_b   1.000
_cell.length_c   1.000
_cell.angle_alpha   90.00
_cell.angle_beta   90.00
_cell.angle_gamma   90.00
#
_symmetry.space_group_name_H-M   'P 1'
#
loop_
_entity.id
_entity.type
_entity.pdbx_description
1 polymer ?
#
loop_
_entity_poly.entity_id
_entity_poly.type
_entity_poly.pdbx_seq_one_letter_code
_entity_poly.pdbx_strand_id
1 'polypeptide(L)'
;MTGADPLVAIRARFSARMTQTLELFERPDGERDSAVLRGEAHKLAGIAATLGFTEVGHAAAKVDALEHVEKDHPDVSALVHALREALEEKDPS
;
A
#
# COMPACT_ATOMS: atom_id res chain seq x y z
N MET A 1 -33.21 5.90 -5.25
CA MET A 1 -32.12 4.93 -4.97
C MET A 1 -30.85 5.51 -5.53
N THR A 2 -30.02 6.16 -4.72
CA THR A 2 -28.68 6.58 -5.13
C THR A 2 -27.82 5.33 -5.18
N GLY A 3 -27.67 4.74 -6.37
CA GLY A 3 -26.70 3.67 -6.58
C GLY A 3 -25.32 4.24 -6.28
N ALA A 4 -24.68 3.77 -5.21
CA ALA A 4 -23.32 4.18 -4.90
C ALA A 4 -22.43 3.93 -6.11
N ASP A 5 -21.69 4.94 -6.56
CA ASP A 5 -20.76 4.82 -7.67
C ASP A 5 -19.77 3.67 -7.34
N PRO A 6 -19.76 2.58 -8.14
CA PRO A 6 -18.89 1.45 -7.89
C PRO A 6 -17.42 1.84 -7.80
N LEU A 7 -16.99 2.86 -8.54
CA LEU A 7 -15.61 3.36 -8.51
C LEU A 7 -15.30 4.05 -7.19
N VAL A 8 -16.25 4.79 -6.61
CA VAL A 8 -16.09 5.40 -5.28
C VAL A 8 -15.92 4.32 -4.22
N ALA A 9 -16.74 3.26 -4.27
CA ALA A 9 -16.64 2.15 -3.33
C ALA A 9 -15.32 1.38 -3.47
N ILE A 10 -14.84 1.15 -4.70
CA ILE A 10 -13.55 0.51 -4.97
C ILE A 10 -12.41 1.38 -4.43
N ARG A 11 -12.43 2.69 -4.70
CA ARG A 11 -11.38 3.61 -4.26
C ARG A 11 -11.34 3.73 -2.73
N ALA A 12 -12.49 3.70 -2.06
CA ALA A 12 -12.57 3.69 -0.60
C ALA A 12 -11.95 2.41 -0.01
N ARG A 13 -12.31 1.24 -0.54
CA ARG A 13 -11.72 -0.04 -0.11
C ARG A 13 -10.21 -0.08 -0.36
N PHE A 14 -9.75 0.47 -1.47
CA PHE A 14 -8.33 0.57 -1.76
C PHE A 14 -7.60 1.47 -0.76
N SER A 15 -8.19 2.61 -0.39
CA SER A 15 -7.62 3.52 0.62
C SER A 15 -7.50 2.81 1.97
N ALA A 16 -8.55 2.11 2.40
CA ALA A 16 -8.52 1.32 3.63
C ALA A 16 -7.43 0.23 3.60
N ARG A 17 -7.19 -0.41 2.44
CA ARG A 17 -6.08 -1.34 2.28
C ARG A 17 -4.73 -0.63 2.40
N MET A 18 -4.52 0.52 1.76
CA MET A 18 -3.27 1.29 1.88
C MET A 18 -2.97 1.63 3.35
N THR A 19 -3.97 2.05 4.12
CA THR A 19 -3.82 2.29 5.56
C THR A 19 -3.40 1.03 6.33
N GLN A 20 -4.10 -0.10 6.11
CA GLN A 20 -3.75 -1.37 6.76
C GLN A 20 -2.34 -1.85 6.38
N THR A 21 -1.96 -1.70 5.11
CA THR A 21 -0.62 -2.05 4.66
C THR A 21 0.42 -1.17 5.33
N LEU A 22 0.21 0.15 5.37
CA LEU A 22 1.11 1.08 6.06
C LEU A 22 1.31 0.69 7.53
N GLU A 23 0.22 0.41 8.25
CA GLU A 23 0.28 -0.04 9.65
C GLU A 23 1.10 -1.32 9.81
N LEU A 24 0.98 -2.28 8.88
CA LEU A 24 1.77 -3.52 8.92
C LEU A 24 3.27 -3.26 8.72
N PHE A 25 3.63 -2.40 7.78
CA PHE A 25 5.04 -2.05 7.51
C PHE A 25 5.68 -1.25 8.66
N GLU A 26 4.89 -0.50 9.42
CA GLU A 26 5.35 0.30 10.55
C GLU A 26 5.50 -0.47 11.87
N ARG A 27 5.02 -1.73 11.92
CA ARG A 27 5.17 -2.58 13.10
C ARG A 27 6.65 -2.79 13.49
N PRO A 28 6.94 -3.10 14.77
CA PRO A 28 8.27 -3.52 15.18
C PRO A 28 8.75 -4.78 14.44
N ASP A 29 10.06 -4.94 14.27
CA ASP A 29 10.65 -6.06 13.50
C ASP A 29 10.20 -7.45 13.97
N GLY A 30 10.07 -7.66 15.28
CA GLY A 30 9.62 -8.93 15.85
C GLY A 30 8.15 -9.27 15.59
N GLU A 31 7.36 -8.35 15.04
CA GLU A 31 5.93 -8.50 14.77
C GLU A 31 5.61 -8.50 13.27
N ARG A 32 6.63 -8.33 12.43
CA ARG A 32 6.48 -8.26 10.98
C ARG A 32 6.75 -9.63 10.36
N ASP A 33 5.72 -10.18 9.72
CA ASP A 33 5.87 -11.38 8.90
C ASP A 33 6.18 -10.97 7.46
N SER A 34 7.38 -11.32 6.99
CA SER A 34 7.84 -10.98 5.65
C SER A 34 6.93 -11.52 4.54
N ALA A 35 6.35 -12.72 4.70
CA ALA A 35 5.46 -13.30 3.70
C ALA A 35 4.13 -12.54 3.65
N VAL A 36 3.63 -12.09 4.81
CA VAL A 36 2.44 -11.22 4.89
C VAL A 36 2.70 -9.88 4.22
N LEU A 37 3.81 -9.22 4.54
CA LEU A 37 4.17 -7.91 3.97
C LEU A 37 4.31 -7.98 2.45
N ARG A 38 4.98 -9.01 1.94
CA ARG A 38 5.09 -9.25 0.50
C ARG A 38 3.74 -9.50 -0.15
N GLY A 39 2.87 -10.28 0.51
CA GLY A 39 1.51 -10.52 0.05
C GLY A 39 0.65 -9.25 -0.03
N GLU A 40 0.83 -8.30 0.88
CA GLU A 40 0.17 -6.99 0.80
C GLU A 40 0.76 -6.11 -0.31
N ALA A 41 2.09 -6.10 -0.46
CA ALA A 41 2.76 -5.39 -1.55
C ALA A 41 2.31 -5.90 -2.93
N HIS A 42 2.21 -7.22 -3.11
CA HIS A 42 1.67 -7.83 -4.32
C HIS A 42 0.27 -7.32 -4.67
N LYS A 43 -0.63 -7.27 -3.67
CA LYS A 43 -2.00 -6.80 -3.85
C LYS A 43 -2.05 -5.32 -4.23
N LEU A 44 -1.19 -4.49 -3.63
CA LEU A 44 -1.09 -3.07 -3.99
C LEU A 44 -0.58 -2.91 -5.42
N ALA A 45 0.51 -3.58 -5.78
CA ALA A 45 1.09 -3.52 -7.12
C ALA A 45 0.07 -3.86 -8.22
N GLY A 46 -0.77 -4.88 -8.00
CA GLY A 46 -1.73 -5.36 -8.98
C GLY A 46 -2.86 -4.38 -9.33
N ILE A 47 -3.24 -3.46 -8.44
CA ILE A 47 -4.43 -2.61 -8.65
C ILE A 47 -4.18 -1.10 -8.51
N ALA A 48 -3.03 -0.68 -7.96
CA ALA A 48 -2.76 0.72 -7.67
C ALA A 48 -2.76 1.60 -8.92
N ALA A 49 -2.11 1.17 -10.01
CA ALA A 49 -2.06 1.91 -11.26
C ALA A 49 -3.46 2.12 -11.88
N THR A 50 -4.32 1.11 -11.84
CA THR A 50 -5.71 1.19 -12.31
C THR A 50 -6.53 2.24 -11.55
N LEU A 51 -6.15 2.54 -10.31
CA LEU A 51 -6.81 3.51 -9.44
C LEU A 51 -6.10 4.87 -9.39
N GLY A 52 -5.05 5.06 -10.20
CA GLY A 52 -4.28 6.30 -10.29
C GLY A 52 -3.16 6.45 -9.26
N PHE A 53 -2.86 5.42 -8.48
CA PHE A 53 -1.79 5.42 -7.46
C PHE A 53 -0.50 4.79 -8.02
N THR A 54 0.01 5.34 -9.12
CA THR A 54 1.13 4.76 -9.89
C THR A 54 2.39 4.58 -9.06
N GLU A 55 2.76 5.58 -8.25
CA GLU A 55 3.97 5.52 -7.40
C GLU A 55 3.86 4.44 -6.31
N VAL A 56 2.69 4.30 -5.69
CA VAL A 56 2.41 3.20 -4.75
C VAL A 56 2.55 1.85 -5.46
N GLY A 57 2.02 1.72 -6.67
CA GLY A 57 2.12 0.50 -7.47
C GLY A 57 3.58 0.12 -7.79
N HIS A 58 4.38 1.10 -8.21
CA HIS A 58 5.80 0.88 -8.51
C HIS A 58 6.60 0.51 -7.26
N ALA A 59 6.42 1.22 -6.15
CA ALA A 59 7.12 0.92 -4.91
C ALA A 59 6.72 -0.46 -4.36
N ALA A 60 5.43 -0.80 -4.44
CA ALA A 60 4.93 -2.08 -4.00
C ALA A 60 5.47 -3.25 -4.84
N ALA A 61 5.61 -3.07 -6.16
CA ALA A 61 6.20 -4.09 -7.02
C ALA A 61 7.66 -4.40 -6.66
N LYS A 62 8.44 -3.40 -6.23
CA LYS A 62 9.81 -3.62 -5.76
C LYS A 62 9.85 -4.43 -4.47
N VAL A 63 8.96 -4.12 -3.53
CA VAL A 63 8.84 -4.89 -2.28
C VAL A 63 8.32 -6.31 -2.52
N ASP A 64 7.39 -6.50 -3.46
CA ASP A 64 6.90 -7.82 -3.87
C ASP A 64 8.03 -8.70 -4.45
N ALA A 65 9.01 -8.09 -5.12
CA ALA A 65 10.16 -8.80 -5.67
C ALA A 65 11.22 -9.19 -4.62
N LEU A 66 11.09 -8.75 -3.37
CA LEU A 66 12.04 -9.09 -2.32
C LEU A 66 11.86 -10.55 -1.84
N GLU A 67 12.99 -11.23 -1.63
CA GLU A 67 12.99 -12.52 -0.97
C GLU A 67 12.64 -12.38 0.53
N HIS A 68 13.15 -11.32 1.16
CA HIS A 68 12.89 -10.97 2.55
C HIS A 68 12.59 -9.47 2.69
N VAL A 69 11.54 -9.14 3.44
CA VAL A 69 11.08 -7.77 3.65
C VAL A 69 11.60 -7.26 4.99
N GLU A 70 12.68 -6.48 4.94
CA GLU A 70 13.31 -5.86 6.12
C GLU A 70 12.88 -4.41 6.30
N LYS A 71 12.88 -3.88 7.53
CA LYS A 71 12.40 -2.51 7.81
C LYS A 71 13.22 -1.46 7.09
N ASP A 72 14.53 -1.62 7.21
CA ASP A 72 15.50 -0.65 6.75
C ASP A 72 15.85 -0.87 5.27
N HIS A 73 15.16 -1.79 4.59
CA HIS A 73 15.33 -1.99 3.16
C HIS A 73 14.86 -0.72 2.43
N PRO A 74 15.65 -0.19 1.48
CA PRO A 74 15.32 1.07 0.79
C PRO A 74 13.98 0.99 0.05
N ASP A 75 13.66 -0.14 -0.56
CA ASP A 75 12.36 -0.32 -1.25
C ASP A 75 11.18 -0.35 -0.27
N VAL A 76 11.38 -0.83 0.95
CA VAL A 76 10.36 -0.80 2.01
C VAL A 76 10.14 0.63 2.48
N SER A 77 11.22 1.37 2.71
CA SER A 77 11.15 2.81 3.04
C SER A 77 10.44 3.61 1.95
N ALA A 78 10.72 3.31 0.67
CA ALA A 78 10.07 3.95 -0.46
C ALA A 78 8.57 3.63 -0.52
N LEU A 79 8.16 2.39 -0.27
CA LEU A 79 6.76 2.00 -0.22
C LEU A 79 6.02 2.71 0.93
N VAL A 80 6.60 2.74 2.13
CA VAL A 80 6.03 3.44 3.28
C VAL A 80 5.83 4.93 2.98
N HIS A 81 6.82 5.57 2.36
CA HIS A 81 6.72 6.97 1.96
C HIS A 81 5.60 7.20 0.94
N ALA A 82 5.54 6.41 -0.14
CA ALA A 82 4.50 6.51 -1.16
C ALA A 82 3.09 6.27 -0.59
N LEU A 83 2.94 5.34 0.37
CA LEU A 83 1.69 5.08 1.07
C LEU A 83 1.24 6.29 1.90
N ARG A 84 2.17 6.93 2.61
CA ARG A 84 1.87 8.14 3.41
C ARG A 84 1.43 9.29 2.52
N GLU A 85 2.18 9.60 1.46
CA GLU A 85 1.80 10.67 0.52
C GLU A 85 0.41 10.44 -0.10
N ALA A 86 0.16 9.21 -0.56
CA ALA A 86 -1.13 8.86 -1.17
C ALA A 86 -2.32 8.95 -0.20
N LEU A 87 -2.09 8.74 1.10
CA LEU A 87 -3.10 8.86 2.14
C LEU A 87 -3.28 10.32 2.61
N GLU A 88 -2.24 11.14 2.59
CA GLU A 88 -2.31 12.58 2.91
C GLU A 88 -3.02 13.37 1.80
N GLU A 89 -2.77 13.07 0.52
CA GLU A 89 -3.48 13.70 -0.61
C GLU A 89 -5.00 13.45 -0.61
N LYS A 90 -5.44 12.42 0.13
CA LYS A 90 -6.84 12.02 0.30
C LYS A 90 -7.57 12.80 1.39
N ASP A 91 -6.84 13.40 2.33
CA ASP A 91 -7.33 14.24 3.41
C ASP A 91 -6.79 15.68 3.26
N PRO A 92 -7.22 16.45 2.24
CA PRO A 92 -6.94 17.88 2.23
C PRO A 92 -7.69 18.52 3.40
N SER A 93 -6.92 19.09 4.33
CA SER A 93 -7.45 19.86 5.47
C SER A 93 -8.42 20.96 5.05
#